data_AF-A0A3N0XPX1-F1
#
_entry.id   AF-A0A3N0XPX1-F1
#
_cell.length_a   1.000
_cell.length_b   1.000
_cell.length_c   1.000
_cell.angle_alpha   90.00
_cell.angle_beta   90.00
_cell.angle_gamma   90.00
#
_symmetry.space_group_name_H-M   'P 1'
#
loop_
_entity.id
_entity.type
_entity.pdbx_description
1 polymer ?
#
loop_
_entity_poly.entity_id
_entity_poly.type
_entity_poly.pdbx_seq_one_letter_code
_entity_poly.pdbx_strand_id
1 'polypeptide(L)'
;MSQPDPFQALVDSLRRTLTTNPPSPSPVTSPSPAPAATTVSTVSSPSPPVYVSPMARPAPYSGSAEDCSGFLLQCELVLEMQPHLYPNDTSKIAFLISQLNGKALKWADSIWSQHGAVTHSYSAFISHFREVFGKPITDSSAGEKLYNLKQGTMSIYDYALQFRTLAAVCGWNEQALITTYRQGLEPRVWLQLAACEDTIGVEKFIQHSIRCATRMQACLQEHQDQFLPISSLCRSEPVSSPEPANEPMDVENSRLTSSERQRRLTLHLCLYCGAPGHMISACPIRPPRPMVSASIPSLKKMKPLSTVVNLTAADVSLTVVALLDSGSAGNFISGALCRQLRLKTSQSPTVYQINSITGRPLSRKR
;
A
#
# COMPACT_ATOMS: atom_id res chain seq x y z
N MET A 1 18.06 44.87 10.85
CA MET A 1 17.87 44.19 12.14
C MET A 1 17.76 42.70 11.86
N SER A 2 18.84 41.95 12.07
CA SER A 2 18.87 40.51 11.80
C SER A 2 18.05 39.78 12.86
N GLN A 3 17.07 38.99 12.43
CA GLN A 3 16.36 38.09 13.34
C GLN A 3 17.32 36.99 13.82
N PRO A 4 17.27 36.62 15.12
CA PRO A 4 18.05 35.51 15.64
C PRO A 4 17.51 34.17 15.11
N ASP A 5 18.43 33.27 14.82
CA ASP A 5 18.15 31.92 14.35
C ASP A 5 17.31 31.14 15.41
N PRO A 6 16.11 30.67 15.06
CA PRO A 6 15.21 29.99 15.99
C PRO A 6 15.74 28.64 16.51
N PHE A 7 16.81 28.10 15.91
CA PHE A 7 17.36 26.82 16.32
C PHE A 7 18.50 26.92 17.35
N GLN A 8 18.97 28.12 17.66
CA GLN A 8 20.19 28.27 18.46
C GLN A 8 20.01 27.94 19.94
N ALA A 9 18.81 28.16 20.49
CA ALA A 9 18.47 27.72 21.84
C ALA A 9 18.45 26.19 21.99
N LEU A 10 18.12 25.46 20.91
CA LEU A 10 18.11 24.00 20.89
C LEU A 10 19.54 23.44 20.89
N VAL A 11 20.41 24.06 20.10
CA VAL A 11 21.83 23.70 20.01
C VAL A 11 22.54 23.93 21.36
N ASP A 12 22.26 25.05 22.03
CA ASP A 12 22.84 25.36 23.35
C ASP A 12 22.28 24.47 24.48
N SER A 13 21.06 23.94 24.32
CA SER A 13 20.50 22.94 25.23
C SER A 13 21.19 21.58 25.06
N LEU A 14 21.38 21.13 23.82
CA LEU A 14 22.10 19.89 23.51
C LEU A 14 23.55 19.92 23.99
N ARG A 15 24.24 21.06 23.80
CA ARG A 15 25.64 21.23 24.27
C ARG A 15 25.78 21.12 25.79
N ARG A 16 24.85 21.70 26.55
CA ARG A 16 24.83 21.58 28.02
C ARG A 16 24.56 20.16 28.50
N THR A 17 23.70 19.44 27.78
CA THR A 17 23.33 18.06 28.14
C THR A 17 24.47 17.07 27.86
N LEU A 18 25.33 17.36 26.87
CA LEU A 18 26.44 16.50 26.47
C LEU A 18 27.78 16.79 27.18
N THR A 19 27.86 17.81 28.04
CA THR A 19 29.12 18.24 28.69
C THR A 19 29.15 18.11 30.22
N THR A 20 28.20 17.40 30.83
CA THR A 20 28.26 17.13 32.28
C THR A 20 29.30 16.06 32.61
N ASN A 21 30.52 16.51 32.90
CA ASN A 21 31.53 15.73 33.64
C ASN A 21 31.13 15.60 35.12
N PRO A 22 31.47 14.48 35.79
CA PRO A 22 31.18 14.29 37.21
C PRO A 22 32.18 15.06 38.09
N PRO A 23 31.78 15.62 39.25
CA PRO A 23 32.73 16.20 40.18
C PRO A 23 33.31 15.13 41.11
N SER A 24 34.62 15.23 41.38
CA SER A 24 35.35 14.55 42.46
C SER A 24 35.90 15.57 43.45
N PRO A 25 36.29 15.16 44.69
CA PRO A 25 35.97 15.85 45.95
C PRO A 25 37.11 16.68 46.54
N SER A 26 36.81 17.60 47.48
CA SER A 26 37.75 18.30 48.39
C SER A 26 36.97 19.08 49.51
N PRO A 27 37.58 19.60 50.60
CA PRO A 27 37.63 18.92 51.92
C PRO A 27 37.09 19.75 53.13
N VAL A 28 36.93 19.04 54.24
CA VAL A 28 36.88 19.38 55.68
C VAL A 28 36.91 20.86 56.14
N THR A 29 35.97 21.25 57.01
CA THR A 29 36.26 22.06 58.21
C THR A 29 35.19 21.90 59.30
N SER A 30 35.61 21.52 60.51
CA SER A 30 34.84 21.52 61.78
C SER A 30 35.02 22.86 62.52
N PRO A 31 34.23 23.17 63.59
CA PRO A 31 34.56 22.68 64.94
C PRO A 31 33.37 22.31 65.86
N SER A 32 33.74 21.61 66.95
CA SER A 32 33.03 21.06 68.15
C SER A 32 32.56 22.16 69.15
N PRO A 33 31.88 21.91 70.32
CA PRO A 33 31.70 20.64 71.07
C PRO A 33 30.32 20.33 71.72
N ALA A 34 30.26 19.10 72.29
CA ALA A 34 29.19 18.30 72.94
C ALA A 34 28.66 18.87 74.30
N PRO A 35 27.64 18.29 75.02
CA PRO A 35 27.45 16.84 75.29
C PRO A 35 26.00 16.26 75.41
N ALA A 36 25.96 14.92 75.46
CA ALA A 36 25.02 14.01 76.16
C ALA A 36 23.61 13.71 75.58
N ALA A 37 23.52 12.53 74.96
CA ALA A 37 22.47 11.48 75.00
C ALA A 37 20.99 11.87 75.18
N THR A 38 20.15 11.51 74.19
CA THR A 38 18.90 10.72 74.38
C THR A 38 18.47 10.13 73.03
N THR A 39 18.04 8.87 73.07
CA THR A 39 17.50 7.99 72.02
C THR A 39 16.35 8.59 71.19
N VAL A 40 16.43 8.56 69.85
CA VAL A 40 15.23 8.56 68.97
C VAL A 40 15.50 7.76 67.69
N SER A 41 14.62 6.80 67.43
CA SER A 41 14.53 5.88 66.29
C SER A 41 14.60 6.59 64.94
N THR A 42 15.55 6.20 64.09
CA THR A 42 15.60 6.63 62.68
C THR A 42 14.72 5.69 61.85
N VAL A 43 13.55 6.19 61.45
CA VAL A 43 12.65 5.53 60.51
C VAL A 43 13.34 5.45 59.15
N SER A 44 13.52 4.25 58.63
CA SER A 44 13.98 4.02 57.25
C SER A 44 12.91 4.53 56.29
N SER A 45 13.19 5.63 55.58
CA SER A 45 12.37 6.07 54.45
C SER A 45 12.40 5.00 53.36
N PRO A 46 11.24 4.45 52.94
CA PRO A 46 11.21 3.53 51.81
C PRO A 46 11.50 4.32 50.53
N SER A 47 12.41 3.78 49.71
CA SER A 47 12.60 4.25 48.33
C SER A 47 11.26 4.23 47.59
N PRO A 48 11.00 5.20 46.69
CA PRO A 48 9.75 5.22 45.94
C PRO A 48 9.59 3.91 45.17
N PRO A 49 8.38 3.33 45.11
CA PRO A 49 8.15 2.13 44.32
C PRO A 49 8.44 2.48 42.86
N VAL A 50 9.36 1.72 42.26
CA VAL A 50 9.54 1.73 40.80
C VAL A 50 8.21 1.25 40.22
N TYR A 51 7.43 2.18 39.67
CA TYR A 51 6.19 1.86 38.99
C TYR A 51 6.58 1.20 37.66
N VAL A 52 6.77 -0.11 37.70
CA VAL A 52 6.96 -0.93 36.49
C VAL A 52 5.62 -0.92 35.78
N SER A 53 5.51 -0.17 34.67
CA SER A 53 4.39 -0.35 33.75
C SER A 53 4.26 -1.84 33.45
N PRO A 54 3.09 -2.47 33.68
CA PRO A 54 2.94 -3.90 33.47
C PRO A 54 3.07 -4.16 31.97
N MET A 55 4.24 -4.61 31.54
CA MET A 55 4.42 -5.12 30.19
C MET A 55 3.49 -6.30 30.00
N ALA A 56 2.87 -6.36 28.82
CA ALA A 56 2.10 -7.53 28.43
C ALA A 56 3.02 -8.76 28.51
N ARG A 57 2.66 -9.71 29.39
CA ARG A 57 3.34 -11.00 29.51
C ARG A 57 3.24 -11.73 28.16
N PRO A 58 4.31 -12.38 27.67
CA PRO A 58 4.24 -13.17 26.45
C PRO A 58 3.10 -14.19 26.51
N ALA A 59 2.46 -14.46 25.38
CA ALA A 59 1.42 -15.48 25.34
C ALA A 59 2.01 -16.85 25.70
N PRO A 60 1.30 -17.71 26.46
CA PRO A 60 1.79 -19.04 26.78
C PRO A 60 2.11 -19.85 25.53
N TYR A 61 3.33 -20.39 25.44
CA TYR A 61 3.81 -21.10 24.26
C TYR A 61 3.71 -22.61 24.41
N SER A 62 3.02 -23.26 23.47
CA SER A 62 2.75 -24.70 23.52
C SER A 62 3.69 -25.55 22.66
N GLY A 63 4.68 -24.96 21.98
CA GLY A 63 5.63 -25.71 21.13
C GLY A 63 5.27 -25.74 19.63
N SER A 64 4.50 -24.77 19.13
CA SER A 64 4.22 -24.63 17.69
C SER A 64 5.45 -24.08 16.95
N ALA A 65 5.88 -24.73 15.88
CA ALA A 65 7.03 -24.27 15.11
C ALA A 65 6.80 -22.94 14.38
N GLU A 66 5.53 -22.61 14.11
CA GLU A 66 5.16 -21.36 13.44
C GLU A 66 5.32 -20.15 14.37
N ASP A 67 5.03 -20.36 15.65
CA ASP A 67 5.02 -19.29 16.65
C ASP A 67 6.36 -19.15 17.38
N CYS A 68 7.31 -20.07 17.17
CA CYS A 68 8.58 -20.12 17.89
C CYS A 68 9.37 -18.80 17.80
N SER A 69 9.50 -18.23 16.60
CA SER A 69 10.26 -16.99 16.41
C SER A 69 9.57 -15.79 17.08
N GLY A 70 8.25 -15.68 16.94
CA GLY A 70 7.45 -14.64 17.57
C GLY A 70 7.48 -14.72 19.10
N PHE A 71 7.39 -15.93 19.65
CA PHE A 71 7.52 -16.17 21.09
C PHE A 71 8.89 -15.73 21.63
N LEU A 72 9.99 -16.15 20.98
CA LEU A 72 11.34 -15.78 21.40
C LEU A 72 11.56 -14.26 21.34
N LEU A 73 11.04 -13.59 20.30
CA LEU A 73 11.06 -12.13 20.19
C LEU A 73 10.33 -11.46 21.36
N GLN A 74 9.13 -11.95 21.71
CA GLN A 74 8.36 -11.41 22.85
C GLN A 74 9.12 -11.57 24.17
N CYS A 75 9.75 -12.72 24.40
CA CYS A 75 10.57 -12.94 25.59
C CYS A 75 11.80 -12.02 25.62
N GLU A 76 12.51 -11.89 24.51
CA GLU A 76 13.70 -11.03 24.40
C GLU A 76 13.37 -9.57 24.71
N LEU A 77 12.24 -9.05 24.19
CA LEU A 77 11.76 -7.70 24.49
C LEU A 77 11.50 -7.49 25.99
N VAL A 78 10.93 -8.49 26.70
CA VAL A 78 10.73 -8.39 28.15
C VAL A 78 12.06 -8.36 28.90
N LEU A 79 13.00 -9.23 28.50
CA LEU A 79 14.34 -9.28 29.12
C LEU A 79 15.12 -7.98 28.90
N GLU A 80 15.00 -7.37 27.72
CA GLU A 80 15.65 -6.10 27.39
C GLU A 80 15.06 -4.91 28.16
N MET A 81 13.73 -4.91 28.34
CA MET A 81 13.03 -3.82 29.04
C MET A 81 13.11 -3.93 30.57
N GLN A 82 13.34 -5.14 31.10
CA GLN A 82 13.38 -5.41 32.55
C GLN A 82 14.66 -6.15 33.00
N PRO A 83 15.86 -5.63 32.69
CA PRO A 83 17.12 -6.33 32.95
C PRO A 83 17.39 -6.55 34.45
N HIS A 84 16.85 -5.67 35.30
CA HIS A 84 16.99 -5.74 36.75
C HIS A 84 16.26 -6.94 37.39
N LEU A 85 15.19 -7.45 36.75
CA LEU A 85 14.49 -8.64 37.23
C LEU A 85 15.18 -9.94 36.79
N TYR A 86 15.97 -9.88 35.72
CA TYR A 86 16.62 -11.04 35.11
C TYR A 86 18.14 -10.84 34.96
N PRO A 87 18.88 -10.65 36.08
CA PRO A 87 20.28 -10.24 36.03
C PRO A 87 21.25 -11.35 35.59
N ASN A 88 20.83 -12.61 35.56
CA ASN A 88 21.67 -13.76 35.23
C ASN A 88 20.98 -14.72 34.26
N ASP A 89 21.75 -15.60 33.64
CA ASP A 89 21.23 -16.52 32.63
C ASP A 89 20.19 -17.48 33.21
N THR A 90 20.38 -17.93 34.45
CA THR A 90 19.39 -18.78 35.13
C THR A 90 18.04 -18.10 35.28
N SER A 91 17.98 -16.82 35.65
CA SER A 91 16.70 -16.10 35.80
C SER A 91 16.05 -15.80 34.44
N LYS A 92 16.85 -15.55 33.39
CA LYS A 92 16.34 -15.44 32.01
C LYS A 92 15.72 -16.75 31.52
N ILE A 93 16.40 -17.88 31.75
CA ILE A 93 15.91 -19.21 31.36
C ILE A 93 14.65 -19.57 32.15
N ALA A 94 14.66 -19.36 33.47
CA ALA A 94 13.49 -19.58 34.32
C ALA A 94 12.28 -18.75 33.87
N PHE A 95 12.52 -17.50 33.46
CA PHE A 95 11.47 -16.67 32.85
C PHE A 95 10.91 -17.30 31.58
N LEU A 96 11.74 -17.72 30.61
CA LEU A 96 11.25 -18.39 29.41
C LEU A 96 10.41 -19.62 29.76
N ILE A 97 10.92 -20.49 30.65
CA ILE A 97 10.23 -21.72 31.07
C ILE A 97 8.87 -21.39 31.69
N SER A 98 8.78 -20.30 32.47
CA SER A 98 7.51 -19.84 33.07
C SER A 98 6.47 -19.36 32.03
N GLN A 99 6.86 -19.16 30.77
CA GLN A 99 5.96 -18.84 29.67
C GLN A 99 5.58 -20.07 28.82
N LEU A 100 6.11 -21.25 29.13
CA LEU A 100 5.82 -22.47 28.38
C LEU A 100 4.57 -23.18 28.92
N ASN A 101 3.90 -23.91 28.04
CA ASN A 101 2.80 -24.81 28.40
C ASN A 101 2.81 -26.07 27.52
N GLY A 102 1.96 -27.04 27.83
CA GLY A 102 1.75 -28.24 27.01
C GLY A 102 3.04 -29.03 26.78
N LYS A 103 3.30 -29.41 25.52
CA LYS A 103 4.49 -30.19 25.14
C LYS A 103 5.80 -29.43 25.33
N ALA A 104 5.80 -28.10 25.19
CA ALA A 104 7.00 -27.29 25.40
C ALA A 104 7.42 -27.29 26.88
N LEU A 105 6.46 -27.19 27.79
CA LEU A 105 6.74 -27.28 29.23
C LEU A 105 7.24 -28.67 29.63
N LYS A 106 6.66 -29.75 29.09
CA LYS A 106 7.14 -31.12 29.34
C LYS A 106 8.59 -31.33 28.88
N TRP A 107 8.95 -30.76 27.73
CA TRP A 107 10.33 -30.77 27.26
C TRP A 107 11.26 -29.98 28.21
N ALA A 108 10.82 -28.79 28.62
CA ALA A 108 11.58 -27.95 29.55
C ALA A 108 11.82 -28.63 30.90
N ASP A 109 10.82 -29.32 31.43
CA ASP A 109 10.91 -30.10 32.67
C ASP A 109 11.97 -31.20 32.58
N SER A 110 12.02 -31.92 31.45
CA SER A 110 13.03 -32.96 31.18
C SER A 110 14.45 -32.40 31.16
N ILE A 111 14.69 -31.30 30.45
CA ILE A 111 16.04 -30.71 30.34
C ILE A 111 16.46 -30.02 31.65
N TRP A 112 15.51 -29.41 32.37
CA TRP A 112 15.76 -28.74 33.64
C TRP A 112 16.13 -29.72 34.74
N SER A 113 15.40 -30.84 34.82
CA SER A 113 15.67 -31.91 35.80
C SER A 113 17.04 -32.56 35.61
N GLN A 114 17.54 -32.62 34.38
CA GLN A 114 18.84 -33.22 34.06
C GLN A 114 20.04 -32.35 34.45
N HIS A 115 19.83 -31.07 34.82
CA HIS A 115 20.90 -30.11 35.14
C HIS A 115 22.00 -30.07 34.07
N GLY A 116 21.60 -30.18 32.80
CA GLY A 116 22.54 -30.21 31.68
C GLY A 116 23.23 -28.86 31.46
N ALA A 117 24.38 -28.85 30.78
CA ALA A 117 25.12 -27.63 30.46
C ALA A 117 24.27 -26.56 29.74
N VAL A 118 23.24 -26.99 29.00
CA VAL A 118 22.30 -26.13 28.25
C VAL A 118 21.49 -25.20 29.16
N THR A 119 21.21 -25.57 30.42
CA THR A 119 20.41 -24.75 31.35
C THR A 119 21.23 -23.70 32.09
N HIS A 120 22.54 -23.65 31.89
CA HIS A 120 23.45 -22.70 32.54
C HIS A 120 23.84 -21.50 31.68
N SER A 121 23.53 -21.54 30.38
CA SER A 121 23.83 -20.47 29.44
C SER A 121 22.59 -20.13 28.64
N TYR A 122 22.21 -18.85 28.68
CA TYR A 122 21.01 -18.38 27.97
C TYR A 122 21.15 -18.60 26.46
N SER A 123 22.32 -18.34 25.89
CA SER A 123 22.57 -18.56 24.46
C SER A 123 22.50 -20.04 24.07
N ALA A 124 23.07 -20.93 24.88
CA ALA A 124 22.98 -22.38 24.66
C ALA A 124 21.53 -22.87 24.74
N PHE A 125 20.76 -22.38 25.72
CA PHE A 125 19.35 -22.69 25.86
C PHE A 125 18.54 -22.26 24.64
N ILE A 126 18.74 -21.03 24.16
CA ILE A 126 18.03 -20.51 22.98
C ILE A 126 18.42 -21.27 21.70
N SER A 127 19.69 -21.64 21.53
CA SER A 127 20.12 -22.48 20.41
C SER A 127 19.38 -23.81 20.42
N HIS A 128 19.39 -24.50 21.55
CA HIS A 128 18.71 -25.79 21.70
C HIS A 128 17.18 -25.66 21.56
N PHE A 129 16.60 -24.57 22.06
CA PHE A 129 15.18 -24.27 21.88
C PHE A 129 14.82 -24.13 20.39
N ARG A 130 15.66 -23.43 19.61
CA ARG A 130 15.46 -23.27 18.15
C ARG A 130 15.68 -24.59 17.40
N GLU A 131 16.58 -25.46 17.85
CA GLU A 131 16.74 -26.80 17.27
C GLU A 131 15.50 -27.68 17.45
N VAL A 132 14.86 -27.60 18.63
CA VAL A 132 13.71 -28.45 18.98
C VAL A 132 12.39 -27.89 18.43
N PHE A 133 12.19 -26.57 18.51
CA PHE A 133 10.92 -25.92 18.18
C PHE A 133 10.99 -24.97 16.99
N GLY A 134 12.17 -24.54 16.56
CA GLY A 134 12.30 -23.66 15.41
C GLY A 134 11.99 -24.38 14.10
N LYS A 135 11.59 -23.59 13.09
CA LYS A 135 11.63 -24.09 11.71
C LYS A 135 13.10 -24.20 11.31
N PRO A 136 13.55 -25.32 10.69
CA PRO A 136 14.91 -25.40 10.18
C PRO A 136 15.17 -24.21 9.26
N ILE A 137 16.27 -23.51 9.50
CA ILE A 137 16.73 -22.41 8.66
C ILE A 137 17.29 -23.05 7.39
N THR A 138 16.40 -23.51 6.53
CA THR A 138 16.73 -23.64 5.12
C THR A 138 16.65 -22.23 4.57
N ASP A 139 17.79 -21.60 4.34
CA ASP A 139 17.93 -20.31 3.62
C ASP A 139 17.18 -20.37 2.27
N SER A 140 17.07 -21.57 1.69
CA SER A 140 16.26 -21.86 0.51
C SER A 140 14.76 -21.60 0.71
N SER A 141 14.20 -21.79 1.92
CA SER A 141 12.75 -21.72 2.12
C SER A 141 12.20 -20.30 2.03
N ALA A 142 12.93 -19.28 2.48
CA ALA A 142 12.48 -17.89 2.40
C ALA A 142 12.56 -17.38 0.97
N GLY A 143 13.68 -17.63 0.29
CA GLY A 143 13.86 -17.29 -1.13
C GLY A 143 12.86 -18.02 -2.04
N GLU A 144 12.63 -19.32 -1.81
CA GLU A 144 11.66 -20.11 -2.56
C GLU A 144 10.21 -19.65 -2.31
N LYS A 145 9.84 -19.36 -1.07
CA LYS A 145 8.53 -18.76 -0.77
C LYS A 145 8.37 -17.40 -1.42
N LEU A 146 9.42 -16.58 -1.41
CA LEU A 146 9.42 -15.26 -2.04
C LEU A 146 9.28 -15.38 -3.56
N TYR A 147 10.00 -16.32 -4.18
CA TYR A 147 9.93 -16.60 -5.62
C TYR A 147 8.53 -17.05 -6.06
N ASN A 148 7.92 -17.92 -5.25
CA ASN A 148 6.59 -18.46 -5.50
C ASN A 148 5.46 -17.52 -5.03
N LEU A 149 5.76 -16.41 -4.35
CA LEU A 149 4.75 -15.49 -3.85
C LEU A 149 4.08 -14.77 -5.03
N LYS A 150 2.78 -14.98 -5.19
CA LYS A 150 1.93 -14.28 -6.17
C LYS A 150 0.82 -13.56 -5.43
N GLN A 151 0.48 -12.34 -5.86
CA GLN A 151 -0.60 -11.55 -5.29
C GLN A 151 -1.93 -12.32 -5.34
N GLY A 152 -2.23 -12.97 -6.47
CA GLY A 152 -3.43 -13.81 -6.59
C GLY A 152 -4.72 -13.04 -6.23
N THR A 153 -5.45 -13.55 -5.25
CA THR A 153 -6.67 -12.91 -4.70
C THR A 153 -6.40 -11.98 -3.52
N MET A 154 -5.15 -11.84 -3.09
CA MET A 154 -4.78 -11.01 -1.96
C MET A 154 -4.89 -9.53 -2.31
N SER A 155 -5.20 -8.70 -1.31
CA SER A 155 -5.06 -7.26 -1.47
C SER A 155 -3.59 -6.90 -1.74
N ILE A 156 -3.37 -5.77 -2.41
CA ILE A 156 -2.01 -5.26 -2.63
C ILE A 156 -1.26 -5.04 -1.31
N TYR A 157 -1.98 -4.70 -0.23
CA TYR A 157 -1.41 -4.49 1.09
C TYR A 157 -0.94 -5.80 1.72
N ASP A 158 -1.76 -6.85 1.67
CA ASP A 158 -1.41 -8.16 2.24
C ASP A 158 -0.23 -8.78 1.47
N TYR A 159 -0.24 -8.67 0.15
CA TYR A 159 0.86 -9.13 -0.69
C TYR A 159 2.16 -8.38 -0.36
N ALA A 160 2.10 -7.05 -0.26
CA ALA A 160 3.25 -6.23 0.08
C ALA A 160 3.78 -6.51 1.50
N LEU A 161 2.90 -6.82 2.46
CA LEU A 161 3.30 -7.22 3.82
C LEU A 161 4.04 -8.55 3.80
N GLN A 162 3.46 -9.59 3.20
CA GLN A 162 4.10 -10.91 3.12
C GLN A 162 5.44 -10.85 2.37
N PHE A 163 5.49 -10.09 1.27
CA PHE A 163 6.72 -9.89 0.53
C PHE A 163 7.81 -9.25 1.41
N ARG A 164 7.49 -8.17 2.14
CA ARG A 164 8.46 -7.52 3.04
C ARG A 164 8.96 -8.47 4.12
N THR A 165 8.08 -9.26 4.72
CA THR A 165 8.44 -10.23 5.75
C THR A 165 9.44 -11.27 5.22
N LEU A 166 9.22 -11.80 4.02
CA LEU A 166 10.12 -12.76 3.39
C LEU A 166 11.42 -12.09 2.90
N ALA A 167 11.32 -10.89 2.32
CA ALA A 167 12.45 -10.13 1.80
C ALA A 167 13.48 -9.81 2.90
N ALA A 168 13.02 -9.49 4.11
CA ALA A 168 13.86 -9.17 5.26
C ALA A 168 14.81 -10.30 5.67
N VAL A 169 14.47 -11.56 5.37
CA VAL A 169 15.22 -12.74 5.82
C VAL A 169 15.82 -13.57 4.68
N CYS A 170 15.45 -13.31 3.42
CA CYS A 170 15.93 -14.10 2.28
C CYS A 170 17.35 -13.73 1.80
N GLY A 171 17.89 -12.58 2.23
CA GLY A 171 19.24 -12.13 1.86
C GLY A 171 19.41 -11.73 0.39
N TRP A 172 18.33 -11.60 -0.39
CA TRP A 172 18.41 -11.22 -1.80
C TRP A 172 18.75 -9.74 -1.97
N ASN A 173 19.47 -9.43 -3.04
CA ASN A 173 19.78 -8.04 -3.37
C ASN A 173 18.55 -7.29 -3.87
N GLU A 174 18.63 -5.96 -3.85
CA GLU A 174 17.50 -5.07 -4.16
C GLU A 174 16.91 -5.30 -5.56
N GLN A 175 17.76 -5.56 -6.55
CA GLN A 175 17.35 -5.79 -7.94
C GLN A 175 16.57 -7.10 -8.11
N ALA A 176 17.00 -8.18 -7.44
CA ALA A 176 16.28 -9.45 -7.42
C ALA A 176 14.92 -9.30 -6.72
N LEU A 177 14.86 -8.53 -5.64
CA LEU A 177 13.62 -8.23 -4.91
C LEU A 177 12.63 -7.45 -5.79
N ILE A 178 13.05 -6.36 -6.45
CA ILE A 178 12.18 -5.58 -7.36
C ILE A 178 11.66 -6.48 -8.48
N THR A 179 12.54 -7.22 -9.14
CA THR A 179 12.18 -8.11 -10.25
C THR A 179 11.15 -9.15 -9.83
N THR A 180 11.37 -9.80 -8.69
CA THR A 180 10.48 -10.85 -8.18
C THR A 180 9.15 -10.28 -7.73
N TYR A 181 9.16 -9.13 -7.04
CA TYR A 181 7.95 -8.43 -6.64
C TYR A 181 7.08 -8.09 -7.86
N ARG A 182 7.70 -7.56 -8.92
CA ARG A 182 7.02 -7.24 -10.20
C ARG A 182 6.35 -8.48 -10.80
N GLN A 183 7.04 -9.61 -10.82
CA GLN A 183 6.51 -10.87 -11.36
C GLN A 183 5.39 -11.48 -10.52
N GLY A 184 5.27 -11.11 -9.25
CA GLY A 184 4.22 -11.59 -8.37
C GLY A 184 2.96 -10.73 -8.36
N LEU A 185 3.02 -9.48 -8.85
CA LEU A 185 1.87 -8.58 -8.90
C LEU A 185 0.78 -9.05 -9.86
N GLU A 186 -0.46 -8.62 -9.58
CA GLU A 186 -1.58 -8.81 -10.50
C GLU A 186 -1.26 -8.13 -11.86
N PRO A 187 -1.51 -8.80 -13.01
CA PRO A 187 -1.13 -8.29 -14.33
C PRO A 187 -1.62 -6.88 -14.64
N ARG A 188 -2.80 -6.50 -14.11
CA ARG A 188 -3.38 -5.15 -14.29
C ARG A 188 -2.56 -4.07 -13.59
N VAL A 189 -2.09 -4.36 -12.38
CA VAL A 189 -1.23 -3.45 -11.60
C VAL A 189 0.15 -3.38 -12.24
N TRP A 190 0.70 -4.53 -12.65
CA TRP A 190 1.99 -4.60 -13.35
C TRP A 190 2.03 -3.79 -14.65
N LEU A 191 1.00 -3.86 -15.49
CA LEU A 191 0.94 -3.12 -16.76
C LEU A 191 0.99 -1.61 -16.55
N GLN A 192 0.35 -1.10 -15.49
CA GLN A 192 0.38 0.32 -15.13
C GLN A 192 1.74 0.76 -14.56
N LEU A 193 2.54 -0.19 -14.07
CA LEU A 193 3.89 0.05 -13.56
C LEU A 193 4.97 -0.16 -14.64
N ALA A 194 4.61 -0.48 -15.88
CA ALA A 194 5.57 -0.78 -16.95
C ALA A 194 6.51 0.40 -17.26
N ALA A 195 6.06 1.64 -17.03
CA ALA A 195 6.85 2.85 -17.23
C ALA A 195 7.71 3.25 -16.00
N CYS A 196 7.61 2.53 -14.88
CA CYS A 196 8.45 2.80 -13.71
C CYS A 196 9.85 2.23 -13.90
N GLU A 197 10.86 3.09 -13.67
CA GLU A 197 12.26 2.71 -13.67
C GLU A 197 12.60 1.79 -12.49
N ASP A 198 13.51 0.84 -12.73
CA ASP A 198 14.07 -0.08 -11.72
C ASP A 198 15.18 0.55 -10.86
N THR A 199 15.41 1.86 -11.03
CA THR A 199 16.38 2.68 -10.27
C THR A 199 15.85 3.07 -8.90
N ILE A 200 14.58 2.79 -8.63
CA ILE A 200 13.90 3.16 -7.40
C ILE A 200 13.98 1.97 -6.44
N GLY A 201 14.53 2.18 -5.24
CA GLY A 201 14.68 1.10 -4.25
C GLY A 201 13.39 0.37 -3.88
N VAL A 202 13.50 -0.86 -3.35
CA VAL A 202 12.39 -1.82 -3.17
C VAL A 202 11.19 -1.19 -2.48
N GLU A 203 11.41 -0.48 -1.38
CA GLU A 203 10.30 0.09 -0.60
C GLU A 203 9.52 1.16 -1.38
N LYS A 204 10.23 2.02 -2.11
CA LYS A 204 9.59 3.04 -2.96
C LYS A 204 8.84 2.39 -4.12
N PHE A 205 9.37 1.29 -4.68
CA PHE A 205 8.68 0.51 -5.71
C PHE A 205 7.36 -0.07 -5.16
N ILE A 206 7.41 -0.69 -3.98
CA ILE A 206 6.22 -1.25 -3.31
C ILE A 206 5.18 -0.14 -3.06
N GLN A 207 5.58 1.02 -2.53
CA GLN A 207 4.68 2.15 -2.31
C GLN A 207 4.02 2.65 -3.61
N HIS A 208 4.79 2.69 -4.71
CA HIS A 208 4.25 3.05 -6.01
C HIS A 208 3.18 2.04 -6.47
N SER A 209 3.43 0.74 -6.30
CA SER A 209 2.47 -0.32 -6.64
C SER A 209 1.17 -0.21 -5.85
N ILE A 210 1.25 0.06 -4.55
CA ILE A 210 0.08 0.27 -3.68
C ILE A 210 -0.71 1.48 -4.18
N ARG A 211 -0.04 2.61 -4.42
CA ARG A 211 -0.71 3.83 -4.91
C ARG A 211 -1.41 3.60 -6.25
N CYS A 212 -0.77 2.89 -7.18
CA CYS A 212 -1.38 2.55 -8.47
C CYS A 212 -2.61 1.66 -8.30
N ALA A 213 -2.51 0.61 -7.48
CA ALA A 213 -3.63 -0.30 -7.21
C ALA A 213 -4.81 0.44 -6.55
N THR A 214 -4.56 1.29 -5.54
CA THR A 214 -5.61 2.08 -4.88
C THR A 214 -6.32 3.02 -5.86
N ARG A 215 -5.56 3.72 -6.72
CA ARG A 215 -6.14 4.62 -7.74
C ARG A 215 -6.98 3.87 -8.76
N MET A 216 -6.53 2.69 -9.16
CA MET A 216 -7.27 1.82 -10.09
C MET A 216 -8.59 1.35 -9.47
N GLN A 217 -8.57 0.94 -8.21
CA GLN A 217 -9.77 0.54 -7.48
C GLN A 217 -10.77 1.71 -7.33
N ALA A 218 -10.29 2.90 -7.00
CA ALA A 218 -11.13 4.10 -6.90
C ALA A 218 -11.82 4.43 -8.23
N CYS A 219 -11.10 4.36 -9.35
CA CYS A 219 -11.65 4.57 -10.69
C CYS A 219 -12.77 3.55 -11.02
N LEU A 220 -12.55 2.28 -10.68
CA LEU A 220 -13.55 1.23 -10.88
C LEU A 220 -14.81 1.46 -10.03
N GLN A 221 -14.65 1.93 -8.80
CA GLN A 221 -15.76 2.20 -7.88
C GLN A 221 -16.59 3.42 -8.32
N GLU A 222 -15.94 4.51 -8.74
CA GLU A 222 -16.64 5.67 -9.34
C GLU A 222 -17.45 5.29 -10.59
N HIS A 223 -16.93 4.35 -11.38
CA HIS A 223 -17.64 3.79 -12.52
C HIS A 223 -18.70 2.75 -12.14
N GLN A 224 -18.74 2.22 -10.92
CA GLN A 224 -19.80 1.32 -10.45
C GLN A 224 -20.96 2.11 -9.83
N ASP A 225 -20.67 3.15 -9.05
CA ASP A 225 -21.69 4.00 -8.41
C ASP A 225 -22.47 4.87 -9.42
N GLN A 226 -21.93 5.06 -10.63
CA GLN A 226 -22.67 5.69 -11.74
C GLN A 226 -23.65 4.74 -12.46
N PHE A 227 -23.66 3.44 -12.13
CA PHE A 227 -24.52 2.41 -12.74
C PHE A 227 -25.57 1.85 -11.77
N LEU A 228 -26.02 2.61 -10.77
CA LEU A 228 -27.29 2.29 -10.11
C LEU A 228 -28.45 2.50 -11.11
N PRO A 229 -29.36 1.51 -11.27
CA PRO A 229 -30.29 1.49 -12.38
C PRO A 229 -31.36 2.56 -12.18
N ILE A 230 -31.53 3.41 -13.19
CA ILE A 230 -32.76 4.20 -13.39
C ILE A 230 -33.87 3.18 -13.72
N SER A 231 -34.38 2.48 -12.71
CA SER A 231 -35.44 1.46 -12.85
C SER A 231 -36.71 1.86 -12.10
N SER A 232 -36.84 3.10 -11.62
CA SER A 232 -37.96 3.51 -10.75
C SER A 232 -38.89 4.58 -11.30
N LEU A 233 -38.89 4.90 -12.61
CA LEU A 233 -39.82 5.90 -13.18
C LEU A 233 -40.69 5.43 -14.36
N CYS A 234 -40.82 4.13 -14.62
CA CYS A 234 -41.88 3.64 -15.50
C CYS A 234 -42.70 2.57 -14.77
N ARG A 235 -43.68 3.03 -14.00
CA ARG A 235 -44.86 2.23 -13.69
C ARG A 235 -45.65 2.10 -14.99
N SER A 236 -45.57 0.94 -15.64
CA SER A 236 -46.52 0.54 -16.68
C SER A 236 -47.50 -0.43 -16.05
N GLU A 237 -48.76 -0.02 -15.96
CA GLU A 237 -49.90 -0.90 -15.70
C GLU A 237 -49.94 -2.05 -16.74
N PRO A 238 -50.38 -3.27 -16.36
CA PRO A 238 -50.44 -4.39 -17.28
C PRO A 238 -51.72 -4.28 -18.11
N VAL A 239 -51.61 -3.96 -19.41
CA VAL A 239 -52.71 -4.09 -20.36
C VAL A 239 -52.51 -5.35 -21.20
N SER A 240 -53.54 -6.19 -21.15
CA SER A 240 -53.71 -7.47 -21.84
C SER A 240 -53.47 -7.41 -23.35
N SER A 241 -52.92 -8.49 -23.89
CA SER A 241 -52.78 -8.79 -25.33
C SER A 241 -54.11 -8.73 -26.09
N PRO A 242 -54.01 -8.49 -27.41
CA PRO A 242 -54.61 -9.44 -28.35
C PRO A 242 -53.66 -9.89 -29.48
N GLU A 243 -53.97 -11.07 -29.99
CA GLU A 243 -53.34 -11.82 -31.09
C GLU A 243 -53.81 -11.29 -32.49
N PRO A 244 -53.37 -11.87 -33.62
CA PRO A 244 -52.60 -11.17 -34.65
C PRO A 244 -53.43 -10.83 -35.89
N ALA A 245 -53.10 -9.73 -36.57
CA ALA A 245 -53.58 -9.49 -37.93
C ALA A 245 -52.46 -8.90 -38.78
N ASN A 246 -52.39 -9.44 -40.00
CA ASN A 246 -51.36 -9.25 -41.00
C ASN A 246 -51.28 -7.81 -41.57
N GLU A 247 -50.12 -7.56 -42.16
CA GLU A 247 -49.69 -6.42 -43.01
C GLU A 247 -49.08 -5.20 -42.29
N PRO A 248 -48.22 -4.40 -42.97
CA PRO A 248 -47.08 -4.74 -43.82
C PRO A 248 -45.78 -4.06 -43.30
N MET A 249 -44.63 -4.66 -43.65
CA MET A 249 -43.24 -4.17 -43.53
C MET A 249 -43.04 -2.76 -42.93
N ASP A 250 -42.84 -2.67 -41.61
CA ASP A 250 -42.27 -1.47 -40.98
C ASP A 250 -40.86 -1.77 -40.47
N VAL A 251 -39.86 -1.33 -41.24
CA VAL A 251 -38.43 -1.44 -40.89
C VAL A 251 -38.08 -0.28 -39.95
N GLU A 252 -38.71 -0.25 -38.78
CA GLU A 252 -38.30 0.63 -37.70
C GLU A 252 -37.08 0.04 -36.99
N ASN A 253 -36.08 0.90 -36.79
CA ASN A 253 -34.74 0.65 -36.25
C ASN A 253 -34.71 -0.07 -34.89
N SER A 254 -35.05 -1.36 -34.89
CA SER A 254 -35.00 -2.22 -33.72
C SER A 254 -33.58 -2.76 -33.60
N ARG A 255 -32.87 -2.40 -32.52
CA ARG A 255 -31.64 -3.09 -32.15
C ARG A 255 -31.95 -4.58 -32.03
N LEU A 256 -31.22 -5.43 -32.76
CA LEU A 256 -31.34 -6.89 -32.63
C LEU A 256 -31.22 -7.28 -31.15
N THR A 257 -32.11 -8.16 -30.69
CA THR A 257 -31.98 -8.80 -29.38
C THR A 257 -30.65 -9.58 -29.33
N SER A 258 -30.10 -9.78 -28.13
CA SER A 258 -28.86 -10.54 -27.95
C SER A 258 -28.96 -11.95 -28.52
N SER A 259 -30.13 -12.59 -28.38
CA SER A 259 -30.42 -13.92 -28.94
C SER A 259 -30.44 -13.93 -30.46
N GLU A 260 -31.11 -12.96 -31.11
CA GLU A 260 -31.16 -12.89 -32.58
C GLU A 260 -29.80 -12.50 -33.17
N ARG A 261 -29.03 -11.65 -32.49
CA ARG A 261 -27.66 -11.33 -32.89
C ARG A 261 -26.77 -12.57 -32.88
N GLN A 262 -26.86 -13.39 -31.83
CA GLN A 262 -26.08 -14.62 -31.72
C GLN A 262 -26.49 -15.62 -32.80
N ARG A 263 -27.79 -15.82 -33.01
CA ARG A 263 -28.31 -16.69 -34.08
C ARG A 263 -27.77 -16.30 -35.45
N ARG A 264 -27.79 -15.01 -35.80
CA ARG A 264 -27.28 -14.51 -37.08
C ARG A 264 -25.76 -14.67 -37.22
N LEU A 265 -25.00 -14.53 -36.13
CA LEU A 265 -23.55 -14.81 -36.15
C LEU A 265 -23.26 -16.30 -36.39
N THR A 266 -23.96 -17.19 -35.68
CA THR A 266 -23.79 -18.63 -35.81
C THR A 266 -24.19 -19.15 -37.20
N LEU A 267 -25.22 -18.57 -37.80
CA LEU A 267 -25.72 -18.95 -39.13
C LEU A 267 -25.13 -18.13 -40.28
N HIS A 268 -24.11 -17.30 -40.01
CA HIS A 268 -23.47 -16.41 -40.99
C HIS A 268 -24.46 -15.56 -41.83
N LEU A 269 -25.48 -15.03 -41.15
CA LEU A 269 -26.50 -14.17 -41.73
C LEU A 269 -26.15 -12.68 -41.54
N CYS A 270 -26.57 -11.84 -42.47
CA CYS A 270 -26.34 -10.41 -42.39
C CYS A 270 -26.96 -9.79 -41.12
N LEU A 271 -26.17 -9.06 -40.35
CA LEU A 271 -26.62 -8.40 -39.11
C LEU A 271 -27.58 -7.22 -39.34
N TYR A 272 -27.81 -6.82 -40.59
CA TYR A 272 -28.82 -5.82 -40.94
C TYR A 272 -30.10 -6.50 -41.44
N CYS A 273 -30.07 -7.09 -42.64
CA CYS A 273 -31.26 -7.66 -43.27
C CYS A 273 -31.55 -9.14 -42.92
N GLY A 274 -30.60 -9.85 -42.30
CA GLY A 274 -30.78 -11.27 -41.93
C GLY A 274 -30.63 -12.28 -43.08
N ALA A 275 -30.30 -11.84 -44.29
CA ALA A 275 -30.09 -12.74 -45.43
C ALA A 275 -28.69 -13.41 -45.41
N PRO A 276 -28.57 -14.66 -45.91
CA PRO A 276 -27.29 -15.34 -46.07
C PRO A 276 -26.48 -14.76 -47.25
N GLY A 277 -25.19 -15.05 -47.29
CA GLY A 277 -24.32 -14.78 -48.43
C GLY A 277 -23.62 -13.41 -48.44
N HIS A 278 -23.87 -12.53 -47.47
CA HIS A 278 -23.14 -11.28 -47.30
C HIS A 278 -23.07 -10.82 -45.84
N MET A 279 -22.04 -10.02 -45.52
CA MET A 279 -21.91 -9.37 -44.22
C MET A 279 -22.57 -7.98 -44.22
N ILE A 280 -22.82 -7.42 -43.03
CA ILE A 280 -23.45 -6.10 -42.84
C ILE A 280 -22.78 -4.96 -43.62
N SER A 281 -21.48 -5.06 -43.89
CA SER A 281 -20.71 -4.11 -44.69
C SER A 281 -21.10 -4.10 -46.18
N ALA A 282 -21.53 -5.23 -46.72
CA ALA A 282 -21.90 -5.43 -48.12
C ALA A 282 -23.42 -5.60 -48.30
N CYS A 283 -24.22 -5.17 -47.32
CA CYS A 283 -25.66 -5.34 -47.35
C CYS A 283 -26.31 -4.35 -48.35
N PRO A 284 -26.97 -4.84 -49.42
CA PRO A 284 -27.52 -3.98 -50.48
C PRO A 284 -28.71 -3.13 -50.02
N ILE A 285 -29.38 -3.57 -48.96
CA ILE A 285 -30.56 -2.93 -48.38
C ILE A 285 -30.20 -1.98 -47.23
N ARG A 286 -28.91 -1.93 -46.84
CA ARG A 286 -28.48 -1.09 -45.73
C ARG A 286 -28.42 0.37 -46.23
N PRO A 287 -29.20 1.30 -45.65
CA PRO A 287 -29.13 2.69 -46.03
C PRO A 287 -27.70 3.18 -45.82
N PRO A 288 -27.13 3.92 -46.78
CA PRO A 288 -25.81 4.50 -46.61
C PRO A 288 -25.85 5.37 -45.37
N ARG A 289 -25.20 4.93 -44.30
CA ARG A 289 -24.95 5.83 -43.18
C ARG A 289 -24.10 6.96 -43.77
N PRO A 290 -24.39 8.25 -43.49
CA PRO A 290 -23.33 9.23 -43.58
C PRO A 290 -22.18 8.62 -42.78
N MET A 291 -21.05 8.42 -43.46
CA MET A 291 -19.83 8.01 -42.77
C MET A 291 -19.76 8.88 -41.52
N VAL A 292 -19.52 8.27 -40.36
CA VAL A 292 -18.97 9.07 -39.27
C VAL A 292 -17.66 9.56 -39.83
N SER A 293 -17.70 10.73 -40.43
CA SER A 293 -16.54 11.57 -40.58
C SER A 293 -16.05 11.67 -39.16
N ALA A 294 -14.94 10.99 -38.86
CA ALA A 294 -13.97 11.62 -38.02
C ALA A 294 -13.79 12.99 -38.69
N SER A 295 -14.48 14.01 -38.16
CA SER A 295 -14.06 15.37 -38.37
C SER A 295 -12.69 15.40 -37.72
N ILE A 296 -11.65 15.07 -38.48
CA ILE A 296 -10.35 15.66 -38.28
C ILE A 296 -10.69 17.14 -38.37
N PRO A 297 -10.77 17.89 -37.25
CA PRO A 297 -10.91 19.31 -37.37
C PRO A 297 -9.71 19.69 -38.23
N SER A 298 -9.94 20.38 -39.35
CA SER A 298 -8.86 21.02 -40.09
C SER A 298 -7.94 21.61 -39.04
N LEU A 299 -6.74 21.04 -38.90
CA LEU A 299 -5.76 21.40 -37.89
C LEU A 299 -5.43 22.86 -38.16
N LYS A 300 -6.21 23.78 -37.58
CA LYS A 300 -5.72 25.11 -37.27
C LYS A 300 -4.55 24.78 -36.37
N LYS A 301 -3.33 24.90 -36.90
CA LYS A 301 -2.08 24.73 -36.19
C LYS A 301 -2.20 25.47 -34.86
N MET A 302 -2.60 24.77 -33.81
CA MET A 302 -2.52 25.31 -32.47
C MET A 302 -1.03 25.29 -32.18
N LYS A 303 -0.47 26.47 -31.92
CA LYS A 303 0.94 26.55 -31.50
C LYS A 303 1.07 25.63 -30.29
N PRO A 304 1.95 24.61 -30.33
CA PRO A 304 2.12 23.72 -29.20
C PRO A 304 2.47 24.56 -27.97
N LEU A 305 1.81 24.29 -26.84
CA LEU A 305 2.19 24.88 -25.57
C LEU A 305 3.57 24.32 -25.22
N SER A 306 4.60 25.11 -25.45
CA SER A 306 5.97 24.76 -25.14
C SER A 306 6.48 25.61 -23.98
N THR A 307 7.19 25.01 -23.04
CA THR A 307 7.89 25.72 -21.97
C THR A 307 9.38 25.43 -22.07
N VAL A 308 10.21 26.41 -21.69
CA VAL A 308 11.65 26.21 -21.62
C VAL A 308 11.98 25.50 -20.30
N VAL A 309 12.74 24.41 -20.37
CA VAL A 309 13.16 23.61 -19.22
C VAL A 309 14.68 23.51 -19.24
N ASN A 310 15.31 23.70 -18.08
CA ASN A 310 16.73 23.46 -17.91
C ASN A 310 16.93 22.05 -17.36
N LEU A 311 17.54 21.17 -18.14
CA LEU A 311 17.96 19.84 -17.73
C LEU A 311 19.37 19.95 -17.15
N THR A 312 19.50 19.72 -15.86
CA THR A 312 20.81 19.73 -15.17
C THR A 312 21.21 18.32 -14.79
N ALA A 313 22.37 17.87 -15.25
CA ALA A 313 22.99 16.61 -14.85
C ALA A 313 24.49 16.83 -14.60
N ALA A 314 24.93 16.55 -13.37
CA ALA A 314 26.28 16.85 -12.89
C ALA A 314 26.70 18.29 -13.22
N ASP A 315 27.74 18.47 -14.02
CA ASP A 315 28.31 19.77 -14.39
C ASP A 315 27.71 20.37 -15.68
N VAL A 316 26.66 19.75 -16.23
CA VAL A 316 26.07 20.13 -17.53
C VAL A 316 24.63 20.60 -17.35
N SER A 317 24.34 21.80 -17.84
CA SER A 317 22.99 22.36 -17.93
C SER A 317 22.59 22.57 -19.38
N LEU A 318 21.52 21.91 -19.81
CA LEU A 318 20.97 22.00 -21.16
C LEU A 318 19.57 22.63 -21.12
N THR A 319 19.45 23.79 -21.74
CA THR A 319 18.15 24.44 -21.92
C THR A 319 17.45 23.85 -23.13
N VAL A 320 16.32 23.19 -22.92
CA VAL A 320 15.51 22.58 -23.98
C VAL A 320 14.09 23.12 -23.97
N VAL A 321 13.44 23.11 -25.13
CA VAL A 321 12.04 23.49 -25.28
C VAL A 321 11.20 22.22 -25.13
N ALA A 322 10.49 22.09 -24.01
CA ALA A 322 9.63 20.95 -23.73
C ALA A 322 8.20 21.24 -24.18
N LEU A 323 7.58 20.26 -24.84
CA LEU A 323 6.17 20.30 -25.21
C LEU A 323 5.32 19.84 -24.01
N LEU A 324 4.36 20.69 -23.60
CA LEU A 324 3.39 20.36 -22.57
C LEU A 324 2.23 19.62 -23.23
N ASP A 325 2.32 18.29 -23.26
CA ASP A 325 1.22 17.42 -23.68
C ASP A 325 0.44 16.94 -22.46
N SER A 326 -0.87 17.20 -22.44
CA SER A 326 -1.76 16.66 -21.41
C SER A 326 -2.29 15.26 -21.75
N GLY A 327 -1.90 14.71 -22.92
CA GLY A 327 -2.42 13.43 -23.43
C GLY A 327 -3.90 13.48 -23.80
N SER A 328 -4.49 14.68 -23.87
CA SER A 328 -5.90 14.90 -24.18
C SER A 328 -6.05 15.41 -25.61
N ALA A 329 -7.18 15.06 -26.26
CA ALA A 329 -7.51 15.60 -27.58
C ALA A 329 -7.69 17.14 -27.59
N GLY A 330 -7.73 17.78 -26.42
CA GLY A 330 -7.71 19.23 -26.26
C GLY A 330 -7.53 19.65 -24.81
N ASN A 331 -6.79 20.73 -24.58
CA ASN A 331 -6.55 21.28 -23.25
C ASN A 331 -7.79 22.03 -22.74
N PHE A 332 -8.61 21.36 -21.94
CA PHE A 332 -9.81 21.94 -21.34
C PHE A 332 -9.66 22.07 -19.82
N ILE A 333 -10.22 23.13 -19.26
CA ILE A 333 -10.28 23.37 -17.81
C ILE A 333 -11.73 23.62 -17.41
N SER A 334 -12.14 23.12 -16.25
CA SER A 334 -13.50 23.34 -15.73
C SER A 334 -13.75 24.83 -15.48
N GLY A 335 -14.84 25.37 -16.05
CA GLY A 335 -15.23 26.76 -15.81
C GLY A 335 -15.60 27.05 -14.34
N ALA A 336 -15.99 26.04 -13.56
CA ALA A 336 -16.15 26.19 -12.11
C ALA A 336 -14.80 26.38 -11.42
N LEU A 337 -13.79 25.62 -11.83
CA LEU A 337 -12.43 25.71 -11.30
C LEU A 337 -11.76 27.05 -11.64
N CYS A 338 -11.94 27.55 -12.87
CA CYS A 338 -11.44 28.89 -13.25
C CYS A 338 -12.01 29.99 -12.36
N ARG A 339 -13.29 29.90 -12.00
CA ARG A 339 -13.96 30.85 -11.08
C ARG A 339 -13.41 30.73 -9.66
N GLN A 340 -13.22 29.51 -9.16
CA GLN A 340 -12.64 29.26 -7.84
C GLN A 340 -11.22 29.82 -7.72
N LEU A 341 -10.40 29.62 -8.75
CA LEU A 341 -9.01 30.09 -8.81
C LEU A 341 -8.87 31.56 -9.25
N ARG A 342 -9.99 32.25 -9.50
CA ARG A 342 -10.03 33.66 -9.96
C ARG A 342 -9.15 33.92 -11.20
N LEU A 343 -9.12 32.98 -12.12
CA LEU A 343 -8.35 33.11 -13.36
C LEU A 343 -9.04 34.10 -14.31
N LYS A 344 -8.25 34.95 -14.97
CA LYS A 344 -8.76 35.82 -16.03
C LYS A 344 -9.15 34.98 -17.24
N THR A 345 -10.40 35.09 -17.68
CA THR A 345 -10.92 34.37 -18.87
C THR A 345 -11.35 35.36 -19.94
N SER A 346 -11.03 35.07 -21.20
CA SER A 346 -11.60 35.75 -22.37
C SER A 346 -12.58 34.83 -23.09
N GLN A 347 -13.65 35.38 -23.67
CA GLN A 347 -14.55 34.58 -24.50
C GLN A 347 -13.83 34.15 -25.78
N SER A 348 -13.93 32.86 -26.09
CA SER A 348 -13.46 32.35 -27.37
C SER A 348 -14.50 32.67 -28.46
N PRO A 349 -14.09 33.13 -29.65
CA PRO A 349 -15.00 33.34 -30.78
C PRO A 349 -15.54 32.03 -31.38
N THR A 350 -15.05 30.87 -30.92
CA THR A 350 -15.47 29.55 -31.39
C THR A 350 -16.04 28.74 -30.25
N VAL A 351 -17.27 28.26 -30.41
CA VAL A 351 -17.89 27.32 -29.47
C VAL A 351 -17.39 25.92 -29.78
N TYR A 352 -16.63 25.33 -28.86
CA TYR A 352 -16.14 23.96 -29.00
C TYR A 352 -17.19 22.98 -28.45
N GLN A 353 -17.67 22.07 -29.28
CA GLN A 353 -18.45 20.91 -28.81
C GLN A 353 -17.48 19.85 -28.30
N ILE A 354 -17.46 19.67 -26.99
CA ILE A 354 -16.60 18.68 -26.33
C ILE A 354 -17.44 17.40 -26.14
N ASN A 355 -16.97 16.29 -26.69
CA ASN A 355 -17.60 14.99 -26.50
C ASN A 355 -16.80 14.18 -25.47
N SER A 356 -17.49 13.41 -24.63
CA SER A 356 -16.88 12.42 -23.75
C SER A 356 -16.26 11.28 -24.57
N ILE A 357 -15.45 10.43 -23.91
CA ILE A 357 -14.92 9.19 -24.50
C ILE A 357 -16.02 8.23 -24.99
N THR A 358 -17.26 8.43 -24.52
CA THR A 358 -18.46 7.67 -24.94
C THR A 358 -19.20 8.31 -26.10
N GLY A 359 -18.68 9.39 -26.69
CA GLY A 359 -19.27 10.10 -27.83
C GLY A 359 -20.45 11.01 -27.47
N ARG A 360 -20.71 11.27 -26.18
CA ARG A 360 -21.80 12.13 -25.72
C ARG A 360 -21.30 13.56 -25.51
N PRO A 361 -22.01 14.61 -25.97
CA PRO A 361 -21.60 15.98 -25.72
C PRO A 361 -21.63 16.30 -24.22
N LEU A 362 -20.56 16.91 -23.72
CA LEU A 362 -20.42 17.37 -22.32
C LEU A 362 -21.20 18.65 -22.04
N SER A 363 -21.72 19.32 -23.07
CA SER A 363 -22.63 20.46 -22.91
C SER A 363 -24.09 20.03 -22.99
N ARG A 364 -24.87 20.33 -21.94
CA ARG A 364 -26.33 20.47 -22.07
C ARG A 364 -26.57 21.79 -22.80
N LYS A 365 -27.27 21.76 -23.94
CA LYS A 365 -27.88 22.96 -24.53
C LYS A 365 -28.72 23.63 -23.43
N ARG A 366 -28.41 24.88 -23.12
CA ARG A 366 -29.39 25.81 -22.56
C ARG A 366 -29.76 26.79 -23.65
#